data_AF-A0A2Z4W098-F1
#
_entry.id   AF-A0A2Z4W098-F1
#
_cell.length_a   1.000
_cell.length_b   1.000
_cell.length_c   1.000
_cell.angle_alpha   90.00
_cell.angle_beta   90.00
_cell.angle_gamma   90.00
#
_symmetry.space_group_name_H-M   'P 1'
#
loop_
_entity.id
_entity.type
_entity.pdbx_description
1 polymer ?
#
loop_
_entity_poly.entity_id
_entity_poly.type
_entity_poly.pdbx_seq_one_letter_code
_entity_poly.pdbx_strand_id
1 'polypeptide(L)'
;MQSISWSVPRKIKTIGEICMALTREFLKEHGLSDEQITSVMTEHGKTVSDLKNDVQSLTSERDSLKERVTDRDKQLEDLKKSAGDSEELQNQIKQLQDDNKAASKDYEAKLAKQAKEFKIQNALRDANAKNVTAVQALLKADDITIGDDGKLNGFDNQLEAIKKDNAFLFEDEKAHQNGRIVVGAGLGNDNGKEASKDPIISKIAERMANE
;
A
#
# COMPACT_ATOMS: atom_id res chain seq x y z
N MET A 1 8.08 20.36 35.74
CA MET A 1 7.15 19.86 34.72
C MET A 1 7.58 20.42 33.38
N GLN A 2 8.30 19.64 32.57
CA GLN A 2 8.71 20.07 31.23
C GLN A 2 7.60 19.65 30.26
N SER A 3 7.00 20.64 29.61
CA SER A 3 6.01 20.46 28.55
C SER A 3 6.68 19.81 27.35
N ILE A 4 6.38 18.54 27.09
CA ILE A 4 6.80 17.86 25.87
C ILE A 4 5.91 18.40 24.75
N SER A 5 6.46 19.36 24.00
CA SER A 5 5.87 19.86 22.76
C SER A 5 5.78 18.70 21.77
N TRP A 6 4.57 18.22 21.52
CA TRP A 6 4.27 17.26 20.46
C TRP A 6 4.36 17.97 19.11
N SER A 7 5.52 17.88 18.47
CA SER A 7 5.65 18.16 17.05
C SER A 7 5.13 16.94 16.30
N VAL A 8 3.85 16.94 15.94
CA VAL A 8 3.30 16.02 14.95
C VAL A 8 3.82 16.49 13.59
N PRO A 9 4.67 15.71 12.88
CA PRO A 9 5.07 16.07 11.53
C PRO A 9 3.83 16.01 10.61
N ARG A 10 3.16 17.16 10.47
CA ARG A 10 2.20 17.41 9.39
C ARG A 10 2.99 17.49 8.09
N LYS A 11 3.12 16.36 7.40
CA LYS A 11 2.89 16.17 5.96
C LYS A 11 2.95 14.66 5.67
N ILE A 12 1.82 13.98 5.86
CA ILE A 12 1.59 12.74 5.11
C ILE A 12 1.58 13.20 3.65
N LYS A 13 2.66 12.89 2.92
CA LYS A 13 2.69 13.04 1.47
C LYS A 13 1.48 12.30 0.93
N THR A 14 0.60 13.06 0.28
CA THR A 14 -0.60 12.56 -0.37
C THR A 14 -0.27 11.31 -1.17
N ILE A 15 -1.19 10.34 -1.13
CA ILE A 15 -1.17 9.02 -1.79
C ILE A 15 -0.74 9.07 -3.28
N GLY A 16 -0.71 10.25 -3.91
CA GLY A 16 -0.25 10.44 -5.29
C GLY A 16 1.26 10.38 -5.55
N GLU A 17 2.15 10.38 -4.54
CA GLU A 17 3.62 10.40 -4.78
C GLU A 17 4.34 9.05 -4.59
N ILE A 18 3.64 7.97 -4.21
CA ILE A 18 4.27 6.66 -3.92
C ILE A 18 3.86 5.57 -4.94
N CYS A 19 3.01 5.88 -5.92
CA CYS A 19 2.70 4.96 -7.00
C CYS A 19 3.28 5.54 -8.29
N MET A 20 3.83 4.72 -9.19
CA MET A 20 3.88 5.08 -10.60
C MET A 20 2.47 5.54 -10.98
N ALA A 21 2.25 6.85 -11.07
CA ALA A 21 0.92 7.39 -11.16
C ALA A 21 0.31 6.86 -12.46
N LEU A 22 -0.81 6.14 -12.34
CA LEU A 22 -1.55 5.66 -13.49
C LEU A 22 -2.08 6.87 -14.25
N THR A 23 -1.32 7.32 -15.25
CA THR A 23 -1.68 8.45 -16.10
C THR A 23 -2.28 7.95 -17.41
N ARG A 24 -3.14 8.75 -18.03
CA ARG A 24 -3.70 8.41 -19.34
C ARG A 24 -2.58 8.24 -20.36
N GLU A 25 -1.53 9.04 -20.24
CA GLU A 25 -0.33 9.06 -21.07
C GLU A 25 0.44 7.74 -20.93
N PHE A 26 0.65 7.24 -19.71
CA PHE A 26 1.28 5.93 -19.46
C PHE A 26 0.49 4.78 -20.11
N LEU A 27 -0.84 4.82 -20.03
CA LEU A 27 -1.70 3.80 -20.63
C LEU A 27 -1.76 3.89 -22.16
N LYS A 28 -1.68 5.10 -22.73
CA LYS A 28 -1.56 5.31 -24.18
C LYS A 28 -0.23 4.78 -24.72
N GLU A 29 0.86 5.05 -24.01
CA GLU A 29 2.20 4.56 -24.36
C GLU A 29 2.28 3.02 -24.34
N HIS A 30 1.48 2.36 -23.48
CA HIS A 30 1.35 0.90 -23.44
C HIS A 30 0.33 0.32 -24.46
N GLY A 31 -0.22 1.15 -25.35
CA GLY A 31 -1.03 0.70 -26.48
C GLY A 31 -2.50 0.40 -26.17
N LEU A 32 -3.05 0.90 -25.06
CA LEU A 32 -4.50 0.80 -24.78
C LEU A 32 -5.30 1.81 -25.62
N SER A 33 -6.51 1.43 -26.04
CA SER A 33 -7.43 2.35 -26.69
C SER A 33 -8.01 3.37 -25.69
N ASP A 34 -8.44 4.54 -26.18
CA ASP A 34 -9.04 5.59 -25.32
C ASP A 34 -10.26 5.10 -24.50
N GLU A 35 -11.01 4.13 -25.03
CA GLU A 35 -12.13 3.48 -24.35
C GLU A 35 -11.67 2.59 -23.20
N GLN A 36 -10.63 1.77 -23.43
CA GLN A 36 -10.04 0.91 -22.39
C GLN A 36 -9.38 1.74 -21.29
N ILE A 37 -8.70 2.83 -21.67
CA ILE A 37 -8.11 3.79 -20.72
C ILE A 37 -9.19 4.37 -19.81
N THR A 38 -10.33 4.76 -20.38
CA THR A 38 -11.42 5.32 -19.58
C THR A 38 -11.97 4.31 -18.59
N SER A 39 -12.18 3.05 -19.01
CA SER A 39 -12.63 1.97 -18.13
C SER A 39 -11.65 1.71 -16.98
N VAL A 40 -10.35 1.57 -17.29
CA VAL A 40 -9.30 1.32 -16.29
C VAL A 40 -9.19 2.48 -15.30
N MET A 41 -9.24 3.73 -15.79
CA MET A 41 -9.16 4.92 -14.94
C MET A 41 -10.40 5.08 -14.04
N THR A 42 -11.58 4.68 -14.51
CA THR A 42 -12.79 4.68 -13.69
C THR A 42 -12.72 3.64 -12.57
N GLU A 43 -12.32 2.41 -12.87
CA GLU A 43 -12.18 1.36 -11.84
C GLU A 43 -11.06 1.71 -10.84
N HIS A 44 -9.91 2.19 -11.32
CA HIS A 44 -8.84 2.65 -10.45
C HIS A 44 -9.28 3.84 -9.58
N GLY A 45 -10.03 4.80 -10.14
CA GLY A 45 -10.58 5.93 -9.40
C GLY A 45 -11.52 5.50 -8.28
N LYS A 46 -12.37 4.49 -8.51
CA LYS A 46 -13.22 3.88 -7.47
C LYS A 46 -12.35 3.25 -6.38
N THR A 47 -11.42 2.37 -6.74
CA THR A 47 -10.55 1.69 -5.77
C THR A 47 -9.73 2.67 -4.93
N VAL A 48 -9.16 3.71 -5.53
CA VAL A 48 -8.40 4.75 -4.81
C VAL A 48 -9.31 5.57 -3.90
N SER A 49 -10.53 5.87 -4.34
CA SER A 49 -11.52 6.56 -3.51
C SER A 49 -11.94 5.72 -2.31
N ASP A 50 -12.24 4.45 -2.53
CA ASP A 50 -12.62 3.50 -1.47
C ASP A 50 -11.48 3.32 -0.46
N LEU A 51 -10.26 3.08 -0.95
CA LEU A 51 -9.08 2.98 -0.08
C LEU A 51 -8.82 4.26 0.70
N LYS A 52 -9.05 5.43 0.10
CA LYS A 52 -8.94 6.71 0.81
C LYS A 52 -9.98 6.84 1.90
N ASN A 53 -11.23 6.43 1.65
CA ASN A 53 -12.30 6.43 2.65
C ASN A 53 -11.97 5.46 3.80
N ASP A 54 -11.48 4.26 3.49
CA ASP A 54 -11.06 3.27 4.48
C ASP A 54 -9.92 3.81 5.35
N VAL A 55 -8.89 4.40 4.74
CA VAL A 55 -7.78 5.03 5.47
C VAL A 55 -8.26 6.16 6.36
N GLN A 56 -9.18 7.00 5.89
CA GLN A 56 -9.77 8.08 6.71
C GLN A 56 -10.59 7.53 7.88
N SER A 57 -11.40 6.49 7.64
CA SER A 57 -12.19 5.81 8.67
C SER A 57 -11.27 5.21 9.74
N LEU A 58 -10.27 4.44 9.35
CA LEU A 58 -9.28 3.84 10.24
C LEU A 58 -8.48 4.89 11.02
N THR A 59 -8.13 6.01 10.38
CA THR A 59 -7.45 7.13 11.04
C THR A 59 -8.34 7.74 12.14
N SER A 60 -9.62 7.91 11.84
CA SER A 60 -10.62 8.50 12.75
C SER A 60 -10.91 7.56 13.93
N GLU A 61 -11.05 6.26 13.67
CA GLU A 61 -11.21 5.24 14.70
C GLU A 61 -9.98 5.17 15.61
N ARG A 62 -8.77 5.21 15.04
CA ARG A 62 -7.52 5.28 15.80
C ARG A 62 -7.48 6.51 16.70
N ASP A 63 -7.85 7.67 16.19
CA ASP A 63 -7.84 8.91 16.99
C ASP A 63 -8.90 8.88 18.10
N SER A 64 -10.09 8.35 17.84
CA SER A 64 -11.12 8.14 18.86
C SER A 64 -10.69 7.14 19.93
N LEU A 65 -10.08 6.02 19.56
CA LEU A 65 -9.55 5.04 20.51
C LEU A 65 -8.46 5.65 21.39
N LYS A 66 -7.60 6.49 20.81
CA LYS A 66 -6.57 7.21 21.56
C LYS A 66 -7.18 8.18 22.58
N GLU A 67 -8.21 8.91 22.20
CA GLU A 67 -8.93 9.80 23.11
C GLU A 67 -9.55 9.01 24.28
N ARG A 68 -10.19 7.88 23.99
CA ARG A 68 -10.76 6.98 25.02
C ARG A 68 -9.70 6.44 25.98
N VAL A 69 -8.49 6.12 25.51
CA VAL A 69 -7.37 5.71 26.37
C VAL A 69 -6.97 6.86 27.29
N THR A 70 -6.83 8.08 26.74
CA THR A 70 -6.47 9.25 27.56
C THR A 70 -7.55 9.62 28.58
N ASP A 71 -8.83 9.45 28.24
CA ASP A 71 -9.94 9.67 29.18
C ASP A 71 -9.93 8.64 30.32
N ARG A 72 -9.72 7.35 30.00
CA ARG A 72 -9.54 6.30 31.01
C ARG A 72 -8.37 6.57 31.94
N ASP A 73 -7.24 7.06 31.42
CA ASP A 73 -6.08 7.39 32.25
C ASP A 73 -6.37 8.55 33.20
N LYS A 74 -7.15 9.55 32.78
CA LYS A 74 -7.63 10.62 33.66
C LYS A 74 -8.58 10.08 34.74
N GLN A 75 -9.53 9.23 34.36
CA GLN A 75 -10.44 8.60 35.32
C GLN A 75 -9.70 7.76 36.36
N LEU A 76 -8.66 7.02 35.95
CA LEU A 76 -7.81 6.27 36.89
C LEU A 76 -7.08 7.21 37.85
N GLU A 77 -6.55 8.34 37.37
CA GLU A 77 -5.89 9.32 38.23
C GLU A 77 -6.86 9.98 39.22
N ASP A 78 -8.10 10.25 38.81
CA ASP A 78 -9.11 10.82 39.69
C ASP A 78 -9.65 9.78 40.69
N LEU A 79 -9.82 8.52 40.28
CA LEU A 79 -10.11 7.41 41.20
C LEU A 79 -8.99 7.24 42.22
N LYS A 80 -7.72 7.39 41.81
CA LYS A 80 -6.58 7.31 42.73
C LYS A 80 -6.66 8.34 43.83
N LYS A 81 -7.01 9.58 43.48
CA LYS A 81 -7.20 10.68 44.43
C LYS A 81 -8.42 10.45 45.33
N SER A 82 -9.49 9.86 44.79
CA SER A 82 -10.73 9.61 45.52
C SER A 82 -10.70 8.33 46.38
N ALA A 83 -9.79 7.40 46.13
CA ALA A 83 -9.70 6.12 46.82
C ALA A 83 -9.26 6.22 48.30
N GLY A 84 -8.86 7.41 48.76
CA GLY A 84 -8.41 7.63 50.14
C GLY A 84 -7.20 6.75 50.50
N ASP A 85 -7.16 6.22 51.73
CA ASP A 85 -6.05 5.40 52.25
C ASP A 85 -6.18 3.89 51.97
N SER A 86 -7.08 3.48 51.07
CA SER A 86 -7.17 2.06 50.70
C SER A 86 -5.96 1.67 49.84
N GLU A 87 -4.90 1.18 50.49
CA GLU A 87 -3.65 0.74 49.84
C GLU A 87 -3.91 -0.26 48.70
N GLU A 88 -4.88 -1.15 48.89
CA GLU A 88 -5.24 -2.17 47.90
C GLU A 88 -5.81 -1.53 46.61
N LEU A 89 -6.73 -0.56 46.75
CA LEU A 89 -7.27 0.20 45.61
C LEU A 89 -6.22 1.09 44.97
N GLN A 90 -5.36 1.75 45.76
CA GLN A 90 -4.27 2.58 45.21
C GLN A 90 -3.26 1.75 44.41
N ASN A 91 -2.90 0.55 44.90
CA ASN A 91 -2.01 -0.37 44.21
C ASN A 91 -2.64 -0.89 42.91
N GLN A 92 -3.92 -1.23 42.93
CA GLN A 92 -4.64 -1.70 41.74
C GLN A 92 -4.75 -0.60 40.67
N ILE A 93 -5.02 0.64 41.09
CA ILE A 93 -5.06 1.80 40.18
C ILE A 93 -3.68 2.07 39.59
N LYS A 94 -2.61 1.97 40.39
CA LYS A 94 -1.24 2.13 39.89
C LYS A 94 -0.88 1.04 38.88
N GLN A 95 -1.22 -0.21 39.15
CA GLN A 95 -1.03 -1.32 38.22
C GLN A 95 -1.76 -1.06 36.90
N LEU A 96 -3.03 -0.64 36.95
CA LEU A 96 -3.82 -0.32 35.75
C LEU A 96 -3.23 0.85 34.96
N GLN A 97 -2.68 1.87 35.62
CA GLN A 97 -1.98 2.98 34.96
C GLN A 97 -0.70 2.52 34.27
N ASP A 98 0.07 1.64 34.90
CA ASP A 98 1.31 1.11 34.33
C ASP A 98 1.03 0.14 33.16
N ASP A 99 0.00 -0.69 33.28
CA ASP A 99 -0.46 -1.59 32.21
C ASP A 99 -0.97 -0.82 30.99
N ASN A 100 -1.76 0.26 31.19
CA ASN A 100 -2.20 1.12 30.09
C ASN A 100 -1.02 1.80 29.38
N LYS A 101 -0.02 2.28 30.11
CA LYS A 101 1.19 2.87 29.52
C LYS A 101 2.01 1.85 28.74
N ALA A 102 2.19 0.65 29.29
CA ALA A 102 2.88 -0.44 28.62
C ALA A 102 2.15 -0.83 27.32
N ALA A 103 0.84 -1.02 27.39
CA ALA A 103 0.02 -1.32 26.22
C ALA A 103 0.10 -0.21 25.16
N SER A 104 -0.01 1.06 25.56
CA SER A 104 0.11 2.20 24.65
C SER A 104 1.46 2.21 23.92
N LYS A 105 2.57 2.03 24.66
CA LYS A 105 3.91 1.97 24.09
C LYS A 105 4.10 0.78 23.13
N ASP A 106 3.57 -0.39 23.48
CA ASP A 106 3.61 -1.59 22.63
C ASP A 106 2.79 -1.40 21.34
N TYR A 107 1.62 -0.76 21.42
CA TYR A 107 0.83 -0.42 20.24
C TYR A 107 1.54 0.58 19.34
N GLU A 108 2.13 1.63 19.91
CA GLU A 108 2.93 2.60 19.16
C GLU A 108 4.13 1.94 18.46
N ALA A 109 4.84 1.04 19.17
CA ALA A 109 5.95 0.29 18.59
C ALA A 109 5.48 -0.63 17.45
N LYS A 110 4.35 -1.33 17.60
CA LYS A 110 3.77 -2.17 16.54
C LYS A 110 3.38 -1.35 15.32
N LEU A 111 2.74 -0.20 15.51
CA LEU A 111 2.37 0.69 14.39
C LEU A 111 3.61 1.23 13.68
N ALA A 112 4.62 1.68 14.42
CA ALA A 112 5.87 2.15 13.83
C ALA A 112 6.57 1.03 13.03
N LYS A 113 6.61 -0.19 13.58
CA LYS A 113 7.16 -1.36 12.90
C LYS A 113 6.40 -1.70 11.62
N GLN A 114 5.07 -1.78 11.67
CA GLN A 114 4.24 -2.05 10.49
C GLN A 114 4.39 -0.97 9.42
N ALA A 115 4.39 0.31 9.81
CA ALA A 115 4.59 1.41 8.87
C ALA A 115 5.96 1.34 8.19
N LYS A 116 7.01 0.98 8.95
CA LYS A 116 8.36 0.77 8.43
C LYS A 116 8.41 -0.43 7.48
N GLU A 117 7.83 -1.57 7.86
CA GLU A 117 7.76 -2.76 7.01
C GLU A 117 7.03 -2.48 5.70
N PHE A 118 5.90 -1.76 5.74
CA PHE A 118 5.14 -1.38 4.54
C PHE A 118 5.96 -0.49 3.61
N LYS A 119 6.68 0.50 4.16
CA LYS A 119 7.59 1.34 3.38
C LYS A 119 8.70 0.52 2.72
N ILE A 120 9.30 -0.42 3.46
CA ILE A 120 10.34 -1.31 2.93
C ILE A 120 9.77 -2.18 1.80
N GLN A 121 8.59 -2.76 2.00
CA GLN A 121 7.93 -3.58 0.99
C GLN A 121 7.61 -2.79 -0.28
N ASN A 122 7.13 -1.55 -0.16
CA ASN A 122 6.89 -0.69 -1.32
C ASN A 122 8.20 -0.36 -2.04
N ALA A 123 9.24 0.06 -1.32
CA ALA A 123 10.53 0.36 -1.92
C ALA A 123 11.16 -0.87 -2.61
N LEU A 124 10.93 -2.08 -2.09
CA LEU A 124 11.33 -3.33 -2.74
C LEU A 124 10.53 -3.66 -4.01
N ARG A 125 9.23 -3.35 -4.01
CA ARG A 125 8.39 -3.47 -5.21
C ARG A 125 8.83 -2.49 -6.29
N ASP A 126 9.11 -1.24 -5.92
CA ASP A 126 9.63 -0.21 -6.81
C ASP A 126 11.00 -0.61 -7.39
N ALA A 127 11.78 -1.38 -6.64
CA ALA A 127 13.05 -1.95 -7.09
C ALA A 127 12.91 -3.24 -7.93
N ASN A 128 11.70 -3.61 -8.35
CA ASN A 128 11.39 -4.82 -9.14
C ASN A 128 11.87 -6.13 -8.49
N ALA A 129 11.72 -6.27 -7.17
CA ALA A 129 11.97 -7.53 -6.48
C ALA A 129 10.91 -8.59 -6.87
N LYS A 130 11.34 -9.72 -7.43
CA LYS A 130 10.46 -10.85 -7.81
C LYS A 130 9.73 -11.46 -6.61
N ASN A 131 10.42 -11.53 -5.47
CA ASN A 131 9.84 -11.97 -4.20
C ASN A 131 10.23 -10.99 -3.10
N VAL A 132 9.34 -10.03 -2.84
CA VAL A 132 9.50 -8.99 -1.83
C VAL A 132 9.80 -9.58 -0.45
N THR A 133 9.13 -10.66 -0.06
CA THR A 133 9.35 -11.31 1.25
C THR A 133 10.75 -11.91 1.37
N ALA A 134 11.25 -12.55 0.31
CA ALA A 134 12.59 -13.13 0.30
C ALA A 134 13.67 -12.04 0.35
N VAL A 135 13.53 -10.97 -0.43
CA VAL A 135 14.48 -9.85 -0.41
C VAL A 135 14.41 -9.09 0.91
N GLN A 136 13.21 -8.93 1.48
CA GLN A 136 13.01 -8.32 2.80
C GLN A 136 13.73 -9.10 3.91
N ALA A 137 13.75 -10.43 3.83
CA ALA A 137 14.48 -11.27 4.79
C ALA A 137 16.01 -11.12 4.71
N LEU A 138 16.53 -10.67 3.56
CA LEU A 138 17.96 -10.39 3.38
C LEU A 138 18.35 -8.99 3.86
N LEU A 139 17.38 -8.09 4.06
CA LEU A 139 17.61 -6.75 4.58
C LEU A 139 17.77 -6.76 6.10
N LYS A 140 18.71 -5.93 6.58
CA LYS A 140 18.83 -5.61 8.00
C LYS A 140 17.83 -4.51 8.32
N ALA A 141 16.59 -4.92 8.58
CA ALA A 141 15.49 -4.00 8.90
C ALA A 141 15.85 -3.06 10.06
N ASP A 142 16.62 -3.49 11.04
CA ASP A 142 17.00 -2.68 12.21
C ASP A 142 17.89 -1.47 11.85
N ASP A 143 18.78 -1.63 10.86
CA ASP A 143 19.69 -0.58 10.40
C ASP A 143 18.99 0.46 9.50
N ILE A 144 17.79 0.15 9.01
CA ILE A 144 17.02 1.02 8.13
C ILE A 144 16.23 2.02 9.00
N THR A 145 16.39 3.31 8.76
CA THR A 145 15.64 4.36 9.48
C THR A 145 14.77 5.15 8.53
N ILE A 146 13.63 5.64 9.00
CA ILE A 146 12.78 6.53 8.22
C ILE A 146 13.33 7.95 8.42
N GLY A 147 13.86 8.56 7.36
CA GLY A 147 14.30 9.95 7.35
C GLY A 147 13.13 10.93 7.42
N ASP A 148 13.42 12.19 7.75
CA ASP A 148 12.43 13.27 7.85
C ASP A 148 11.72 13.57 6.51
N ASP A 149 12.36 13.21 5.40
CA ASP A 149 11.81 13.29 4.04
C ASP A 149 10.89 12.09 3.69
N GLY A 150 10.76 11.14 4.61
CA GLY A 150 9.97 9.93 4.47
C GLY A 150 10.69 8.78 3.77
N LYS A 151 11.95 8.96 3.33
CA LYS A 151 12.77 7.92 2.69
C LYS A 151 13.38 6.97 3.72
N LEU A 152 13.81 5.81 3.25
CA LEU A 152 14.46 4.79 4.07
C LEU A 152 15.98 4.97 4.00
N ASN A 153 16.55 5.64 5.01
CA ASN A 153 17.99 5.80 5.11
C ASN A 153 18.66 4.43 5.33
N GLY A 154 19.72 4.17 4.57
CA GLY A 154 20.45 2.90 4.61
C GLY A 154 19.81 1.75 3.82
N PHE A 155 18.59 1.92 3.31
CA PHE A 155 17.93 0.92 2.47
C PHE A 155 18.60 0.80 1.09
N ASP A 156 18.85 1.91 0.40
CA ASP A 156 19.42 1.89 -0.96
C ASP A 156 20.78 1.18 -1.01
N ASN A 157 21.65 1.46 -0.03
CA ASN A 157 22.96 0.82 0.07
C ASN A 157 22.86 -0.70 0.27
N GLN A 158 21.94 -1.16 1.12
CA GLN A 158 21.72 -2.60 1.32
C GLN A 158 21.08 -3.25 0.09
N LEU A 159 20.14 -2.56 -0.56
CA LEU A 159 19.48 -3.04 -1.75
C LEU A 159 20.48 -3.23 -2.90
N GLU A 160 21.39 -2.29 -3.13
CA GLU A 160 22.43 -2.40 -4.16
C GLU A 160 23.41 -3.55 -3.88
N ALA A 161 23.78 -3.78 -2.62
CA ALA A 161 24.59 -4.94 -2.24
C ALA A 161 23.84 -6.26 -2.51
N ILE A 162 22.55 -6.34 -2.15
CA ILE A 162 21.72 -7.53 -2.39
C ILE A 162 21.51 -7.77 -3.88
N LYS A 163 21.30 -6.72 -4.69
CA LYS A 163 21.23 -6.84 -6.16
C LYS A 163 22.50 -7.41 -6.76
N LYS A 164 23.67 -6.99 -6.27
CA LYS A 164 24.96 -7.50 -6.73
C LYS A 164 25.17 -8.98 -6.42
N ASP A 165 24.82 -9.40 -5.20
CA ASP A 165 25.04 -10.76 -4.73
C ASP A 165 23.91 -11.72 -5.14
N ASN A 166 22.70 -11.21 -5.34
CA ASN A 166 21.47 -11.98 -5.58
C ASN A 166 20.66 -11.39 -6.75
N ALA A 167 21.31 -11.09 -7.87
CA ALA A 167 20.67 -10.50 -9.05
C ALA A 167 19.43 -11.28 -9.53
N PHE A 168 19.41 -12.60 -9.34
CA PHE A 168 18.27 -13.46 -9.72
C PHE A 168 16.96 -13.12 -8.99
N LEU A 169 17.02 -12.48 -7.82
CA LEU A 169 15.85 -12.05 -7.03
C LEU A 169 15.18 -10.79 -7.60
N PHE A 170 15.81 -10.11 -8.54
CA PHE A 170 15.32 -8.89 -9.17
C PHE A 170 15.00 -9.15 -10.65
N GLU A 171 14.04 -8.42 -11.19
CA GLU A 171 13.81 -8.39 -12.63
C GLU A 171 14.82 -7.43 -13.28
N ASP A 172 15.37 -7.83 -14.42
CA ASP A 172 16.24 -6.96 -15.21
C ASP A 172 15.39 -5.81 -15.80
N GLU A 173 15.90 -4.58 -15.77
CA GLU A 173 15.26 -3.40 -16.40
C GLU A 173 15.07 -3.53 -17.93
N LYS A 174 15.50 -4.64 -18.54
CA LYS A 174 15.33 -4.89 -19.97
C LYS A 174 13.89 -5.25 -20.27
N ALA A 175 13.14 -4.20 -20.63
CA ALA A 175 11.95 -4.20 -21.44
C ALA A 175 10.95 -5.29 -21.07
N HIS A 176 9.87 -4.88 -20.39
CA HIS A 176 8.56 -5.43 -20.71
C HIS A 176 8.44 -5.41 -22.25
N GLN A 177 8.74 -6.53 -22.91
CA GLN A 177 8.20 -6.77 -24.22
C GLN A 177 6.72 -6.94 -23.95
N ASN A 178 6.00 -5.82 -24.13
CA ASN A 178 4.57 -5.69 -23.98
C ASN A 178 3.91 -6.94 -24.55
N GLY A 179 3.57 -7.86 -23.65
CA GLY A 179 2.69 -8.97 -23.96
C GLY A 179 1.40 -8.32 -24.38
N ARG A 180 1.21 -8.19 -25.69
CA ARG A 180 0.00 -7.62 -26.28
C ARG A 180 -1.17 -8.32 -25.62
N ILE A 181 -1.89 -7.61 -24.75
CA ILE A 181 -3.13 -8.12 -24.16
C ILE A 181 -4.12 -8.23 -25.31
N VAL A 182 -4.24 -9.43 -25.88
CA VAL A 182 -5.31 -9.73 -26.81
C VAL A 182 -6.55 -9.97 -25.95
N VAL A 183 -7.31 -8.90 -25.71
CA VAL A 183 -8.68 -9.03 -25.21
C VAL A 183 -9.48 -9.67 -26.33
N GLY A 184 -9.65 -10.99 -26.25
CA GLY A 184 -10.50 -11.75 -27.16
C GLY A 184 -11.90 -11.17 -27.14
N ALA A 185 -12.30 -10.59 -28.27
CA ALA A 185 -13.66 -10.09 -28.48
C ALA A 185 -14.64 -11.25 -28.35
N GLY A 186 -15.42 -11.23 -27.28
CA GLY A 186 -16.44 -12.21 -26.95
C GLY A 186 -17.61 -11.58 -26.21
N LEU A 187 -18.07 -10.41 -26.66
CA LEU A 187 -19.36 -9.84 -26.29
C LEU A 187 -20.00 -9.36 -27.59
N GLY A 188 -20.87 -10.20 -28.15
CA GLY A 188 -21.56 -9.91 -29.39
C GLY A 188 -22.56 -8.77 -29.25
N ASN A 189 -22.64 -7.95 -30.29
CA ASN A 189 -23.92 -7.54 -30.82
C ASN A 189 -23.78 -7.41 -32.35
N ASP A 190 -24.46 -8.31 -33.05
CA ASP A 190 -24.60 -8.36 -34.50
C ASP A 190 -25.51 -7.21 -34.95
N ASN A 191 -25.01 -6.40 -35.89
CA ASN A 191 -25.79 -5.80 -36.97
C ASN A 191 -24.88 -4.88 -37.78
N GLY A 192 -24.29 -5.40 -38.85
CA GLY A 192 -23.49 -4.61 -39.77
C GLY A 192 -23.07 -5.37 -41.00
N LYS A 193 -23.78 -5.12 -42.11
CA LYS A 193 -23.37 -5.39 -43.48
C LYS A 193 -21.85 -5.22 -43.69
N GLU A 194 -21.28 -6.26 -44.30
CA GLU A 194 -20.32 -6.21 -45.40
C GLU A 194 -19.01 -5.42 -45.20
N ALA A 195 -17.93 -6.19 -45.03
CA ALA A 195 -16.86 -6.32 -46.02
C ALA A 195 -15.46 -6.35 -45.36
N SER A 196 -15.10 -7.50 -44.81
CA SER A 196 -13.71 -7.91 -44.70
C SER A 196 -13.71 -9.42 -44.89
N LYS A 197 -13.13 -9.86 -46.01
CA LYS A 197 -13.12 -11.27 -46.44
C LYS A 197 -12.46 -12.14 -45.39
N ASP A 198 -13.27 -12.85 -44.60
CA ASP A 198 -12.77 -13.86 -43.68
C ASP A 198 -12.08 -14.99 -44.46
N PRO A 199 -10.91 -15.46 -44.02
CA PRO A 199 -10.15 -16.52 -44.69
C PRO A 199 -10.94 -17.84 -44.76
N ILE A 200 -11.90 -18.04 -43.85
CA ILE A 200 -12.78 -19.21 -43.82
C ILE A 200 -13.79 -19.17 -44.97
N ILE A 201 -14.34 -18.00 -45.30
CA ILE A 201 -15.30 -17.82 -46.40
C ILE A 201 -14.60 -18.05 -47.75
N SER A 202 -13.33 -17.64 -47.87
CA SER A 202 -12.53 -17.91 -49.07
C SER A 202 -12.32 -19.42 -49.31
N LYS A 203 -12.10 -20.19 -48.24
CA LYS A 203 -11.84 -21.64 -48.31
C LYS A 203 -13.08 -22.46 -48.64
N ILE A 204 -14.26 -21.96 -48.29
CA ILE A 204 -15.55 -22.59 -48.61
C ILE A 204 -15.91 -22.29 -50.07
N ALA A 205 -15.70 -21.05 -50.54
CA ALA A 205 -15.92 -20.69 -51.94
C ALA A 205 -15.02 -21.50 -52.90
N GLU A 206 -13.77 -21.77 -52.51
CA GLU A 206 -12.84 -22.61 -53.28
C GLU A 206 -13.30 -24.07 -53.43
N ARG A 207 -14.04 -24.60 -52.43
CA ARG A 207 -14.57 -25.98 -52.47
C ARG A 207 -15.83 -26.10 -53.31
N MET A 208 -16.63 -25.03 -53.37
CA MET A 208 -17.86 -24.98 -54.17
C MET A 208 -17.59 -24.70 -55.66
N ALA A 209 -16.41 -24.17 -56.01
CA ALA A 209 -16.02 -23.89 -57.39
C ALA A 209 -15.36 -25.09 -58.10
N ASN A 210 -15.12 -26.18 -57.37
CA ASN A 210 -14.39 -27.37 -57.85
C ASN A 210 -15.27 -28.64 -57.88
N GLU A 211 -16.60 -28.47 -57.92
CA GLU A 211 -17.59 -29.51 -58.19
C GLU A 211 -18.24 -29.32 -59.57
#